data_AF-A0A9D0HR39-F1
#
_entry.id   AF-A0A9D0HR39-F1
#
_cell.length_a   1.000
_cell.length_b   1.000
_cell.length_c   1.000
_cell.angle_alpha   90.00
_cell.angle_beta   90.00
_cell.angle_gamma   90.00
#
_symmetry.space_group_name_H-M   'P 1'
#
loop_
_entity.id
_entity.type
_entity.pdbx_description
1 polymer ?
#
loop_
_entity_poly.entity_id
_entity_poly.type
_entity_poly.pdbx_seq_one_letter_code
_entity_poly.pdbx_strand_id
1 'polypeptide(L)'
;TINLNIEHYVLPMGVFAVYVEINAIRYGGVLFIGKRVSVDNSFSVEVHILEEFQKEIREFQTVWVEFAAFIRDIKSFDSFAMLKSAIKSDIDTAKSLLQLSN
;
A
#
# COMPACT_ATOMS: atom_id res chain seq x y z
N THR A 1 2.56 3.49 6.98
CA THR A 1 2.73 2.39 6.03
C THR A 1 3.72 1.40 6.63
N ILE A 2 3.69 0.13 6.21
CA ILE A 2 4.71 -0.88 6.49
C ILE A 2 5.63 -0.91 5.26
N ASN A 3 6.94 -0.78 5.45
CA ASN A 3 7.93 -0.90 4.38
C ASN A 3 8.30 -2.38 4.20
N LEU A 4 8.28 -2.88 2.97
CA LEU A 4 8.63 -4.25 2.64
C LEU A 4 10.02 -4.29 1.99
N ASN A 5 10.89 -5.17 2.51
CA ASN A 5 12.17 -5.46 1.86
C ASN A 5 11.96 -6.59 0.84
N ILE A 6 12.32 -6.35 -0.42
CA ILE A 6 12.11 -7.28 -1.54
C ILE A 6 13.46 -7.59 -2.17
N GLU A 7 13.92 -8.84 -2.08
CA GLU A 7 15.27 -9.20 -2.50
C GLU A 7 15.34 -9.85 -3.90
N HIS A 8 14.26 -10.49 -4.37
CA HIS A 8 14.34 -11.40 -5.53
C HIS A 8 13.20 -11.26 -6.56
N TYR A 9 12.33 -10.26 -6.45
CA TYR A 9 11.18 -10.10 -7.35
C TYR A 9 11.29 -8.88 -8.26
N VAL A 10 10.88 -9.05 -9.52
CA VAL A 10 10.53 -7.94 -10.41
C VAL A 10 9.07 -7.60 -10.17
N LEU A 11 8.81 -6.38 -9.67
CA LEU A 11 7.47 -5.94 -9.31
C LEU A 11 6.95 -4.88 -10.29
N PRO A 12 5.63 -4.90 -10.60
CA PRO A 12 5.02 -3.82 -11.36
C PRO A 12 5.01 -2.53 -10.53
N MET A 13 5.28 -1.39 -11.17
CA MET A 13 5.24 -0.08 -10.50
C MET A 13 3.81 0.48 -10.51
N GLY A 14 3.42 1.13 -9.42
CA GLY A 14 2.09 1.73 -9.29
C GLY A 14 1.51 1.65 -7.89
N VAL A 15 0.22 1.94 -7.82
CA VAL A 15 -0.62 1.82 -6.62
C VAL A 15 -1.64 0.71 -6.85
N PHE A 16 -1.79 -0.18 -5.87
CA PHE A 16 -2.60 -1.38 -5.97
C PHE A 16 -3.49 -1.54 -4.73
N ALA A 17 -4.69 -2.08 -4.93
CA ALA A 17 -5.46 -2.69 -3.87
C ALA A 17 -4.91 -4.10 -3.63
N VAL A 18 -4.64 -4.45 -2.38
CA VAL A 18 -4.06 -5.73 -2.00
C VAL A 18 -4.77 -6.31 -0.78
N TYR A 19 -4.68 -7.62 -0.64
CA TYR A 19 -4.84 -8.26 0.66
C TYR A 19 -3.47 -8.52 1.27
N VAL A 20 -3.36 -8.32 2.58
CA VAL A 20 -2.12 -8.51 3.33
C VAL A 20 -2.39 -9.51 4.43
N GLU A 21 -1.61 -10.59 4.48
CA GLU A 21 -1.66 -11.55 5.57
C GLU A 21 -0.46 -11.38 6.48
N ILE A 22 -0.77 -11.21 7.77
CA ILE A 22 0.19 -10.93 8.82
C ILE A 22 -0.23 -11.74 10.04
N ASN A 23 0.64 -12.65 10.50
CA ASN A 23 0.35 -13.56 11.62
C ASN A 23 -1.01 -14.29 11.47
N ALA A 24 -1.28 -14.80 10.26
CA ALA A 24 -2.52 -15.47 9.89
C ALA A 24 -3.80 -14.60 9.96
N ILE A 25 -3.66 -13.28 10.10
CA ILE A 25 -4.77 -12.32 9.99
C ILE A 25 -4.69 -11.65 8.62
N ARG A 26 -5.80 -11.70 7.87
CA ARG A 26 -5.93 -11.07 6.55
C ARG A 26 -6.53 -9.68 6.69
N TYR A 27 -5.89 -8.71 6.07
CA TYR A 27 -6.26 -7.30 6.06
C TYR A 27 -6.40 -6.79 4.62
N GLY A 28 -7.20 -5.76 4.42
CA GLY A 28 -7.16 -4.95 3.22
C GLY A 28 -6.01 -3.94 3.25
N GLY A 29 -5.46 -3.64 2.08
CA GLY A 29 -4.36 -2.71 1.96
C GLY A 29 -4.31 -1.92 0.66
N VAL A 30 -3.60 -0.79 0.73
CA VAL A 30 -3.13 -0.04 -0.44
C VAL A 30 -1.62 -0.22 -0.52
N LEU A 31 -1.13 -0.82 -1.61
CA LEU A 31 0.29 -1.03 -1.87
C LEU A 31 0.82 -0.01 -2.87
N PHE A 32 1.86 0.71 -2.50
CA PHE A 32 2.69 1.52 -3.39
C PHE A 32 3.96 0.75 -3.75
N ILE A 33 4.30 0.71 -5.04
CA ILE A 33 5.56 0.14 -5.54
C ILE A 33 6.17 1.17 -6.48
N GLY A 34 7.29 1.77 -6.08
CA GLY A 34 7.87 2.80 -6.94
C GLY A 34 8.83 3.77 -6.30
N LYS A 35 9.22 4.77 -7.08
CA LYS A 35 10.00 5.91 -6.58
C LYS A 35 9.08 6.95 -5.94
N ARG A 36 9.40 7.39 -4.73
CA ARG A 36 8.69 8.46 -4.03
C ARG A 36 9.07 9.84 -4.61
N VAL A 37 8.69 10.10 -5.85
CA VAL A 37 9.10 11.30 -6.62
C VAL A 37 8.82 12.60 -5.88
N SER A 38 7.68 12.68 -5.17
CA SER A 38 7.27 13.88 -4.42
C SER A 38 7.78 13.95 -2.97
N VAL A 39 8.66 13.03 -2.54
CA VAL A 39 9.19 13.00 -1.16
C VAL A 39 10.71 13.01 -1.15
N ASP A 40 11.35 11.91 -1.54
CA ASP A 40 12.80 11.72 -1.46
C ASP A 40 13.41 11.00 -2.68
N ASN A 41 12.58 10.69 -3.68
CA ASN A 41 12.95 9.98 -4.91
C ASN A 41 13.54 8.56 -4.70
N SER A 42 13.48 8.02 -3.48
CA SER A 42 13.93 6.65 -3.21
C SER A 42 12.88 5.63 -3.65
N PHE A 43 13.33 4.42 -4.00
CA PHE A 43 12.44 3.32 -4.34
C PHE A 43 11.90 2.66 -3.05
N SER A 44 10.61 2.41 -3.01
CA SER A 44 9.97 1.73 -1.88
C SER A 44 8.84 0.82 -2.32
N VAL A 45 8.61 -0.19 -1.48
CA VAL A 45 7.44 -1.05 -1.49
C VAL A 45 6.75 -0.84 -0.15
N GLU A 46 5.60 -0.19 -0.18
CA GLU A 46 4.93 0.28 1.03
C GLU A 46 3.48 -0.10 1.03
N VAL A 47 3.02 -0.74 2.11
CA VAL A 47 1.60 -1.07 2.28
C VAL A 47 0.97 -0.24 3.40
N HIS A 48 -0.20 0.31 3.13
CA HIS A 48 -1.06 0.91 4.13
C HIS A 48 -2.20 -0.06 4.44
N ILE A 49 -2.27 -0.56 5.67
CA ILE A 49 -3.38 -1.40 6.15
C ILE A 49 -4.61 -0.52 6.39
N LEU A 50 -5.78 -0.98 5.93
CA LEU A 50 -7.02 -0.21 5.92
C LEU A 50 -7.83 -0.32 7.22
N GLU A 51 -7.78 -1.48 7.87
CA GLU A 51 -8.44 -1.76 9.14
C GLU A 51 -7.59 -1.34 10.35
N GLU A 52 -8.19 -1.37 11.55
CA GLU A 52 -7.44 -1.14 12.78
C GLU A 52 -6.33 -2.18 12.95
N PHE A 53 -5.09 -1.69 12.89
CA PHE A 53 -3.92 -2.53 13.02
C PHE A 53 -3.57 -2.72 14.50
N GLN A 54 -3.56 -3.97 14.96
CA GLN A 54 -3.22 -4.28 16.36
C GLN A 54 -1.76 -3.92 16.64
N LYS A 55 -1.55 -3.02 17.62
CA LYS A 55 -0.23 -2.50 18.00
C LYS A 55 0.72 -3.54 18.60
N GLU A 56 0.21 -4.70 19.00
CA GLU A 56 1.05 -5.78 19.55
C GLU A 56 1.92 -6.46 18.49
N ILE A 57 1.61 -6.27 17.20
CA ILE A 57 2.39 -6.89 16.16
C ILE A 57 3.63 -6.01 15.87
N ARG A 58 4.68 -6.25 16.67
CA ARG A 58 5.94 -5.48 16.66
C ARG A 58 7.09 -6.20 15.95
N GLU A 59 6.95 -7.50 15.74
CA GLU A 59 7.94 -8.35 15.07
C GLU A 59 7.22 -9.18 14.01
N PHE A 60 7.28 -8.73 12.76
CA PHE A 60 6.88 -9.55 11.62
C PHE A 60 8.15 -10.05 10.96
N GLN A 61 8.27 -11.36 10.80
CA GLN A 61 9.33 -11.91 9.95
C GLN A 61 8.87 -12.05 8.50
N THR A 62 7.57 -12.24 8.28
CA THR A 62 7.01 -12.46 6.94
C THR A 62 5.66 -11.76 6.82
N VAL A 63 5.51 -10.99 5.74
CA VAL A 63 4.24 -10.39 5.32
C VAL A 63 3.91 -10.97 3.95
N TRP A 64 2.72 -11.54 3.81
CA TRP A 64 2.24 -12.02 2.52
C TRP A 64 1.36 -10.96 1.88
N VAL A 65 1.54 -10.73 0.58
CA VAL A 65 0.80 -9.72 -0.17
C VAL A 65 0.18 -10.38 -1.40
N GLU A 66 -1.13 -10.25 -1.52
CA GLU A 66 -1.91 -10.73 -2.66
C GLU A 66 -2.45 -9.50 -3.43
N PHE A 67 -2.09 -9.39 -4.71
CA PHE A 67 -2.57 -8.31 -5.57
C PHE A 67 -4.03 -8.56 -5.96
N ALA A 68 -4.92 -7.65 -5.57
CA ALA A 68 -6.33 -7.73 -5.94
C ALA A 68 -6.63 -6.90 -7.20
N ALA A 69 -6.12 -5.66 -7.27
CA ALA A 69 -6.37 -4.78 -8.40
C ALA A 69 -5.34 -3.65 -8.53
N PHE A 70 -5.07 -3.22 -9.76
CA PHE A 70 -4.33 -1.99 -10.04
C PHE A 70 -5.24 -0.76 -9.86
N ILE A 71 -4.74 0.27 -9.20
CA ILE A 71 -5.46 1.54 -8.98
C ILE A 71 -4.97 2.60 -9.96
N ARG A 72 -3.64 2.85 -10.00
CA ARG A 72 -3.05 3.87 -10.88
C ARG A 72 -1.53 3.78 -10.97
N ASP A 73 -0.97 4.45 -11.97
CA ASP A 73 0.47 4.68 -12.10
C ASP A 73 1.01 5.59 -10.98
N ILE A 74 2.35 5.58 -10.83
CA ILE A 74 3.06 6.54 -9.98
C ILE A 74 2.89 7.93 -10.57
N LYS A 75 2.54 8.88 -9.71
CA LYS A 75 2.34 10.27 -10.07
C LYS A 75 3.10 11.17 -9.12
N SER A 76 3.72 12.21 -9.66
CA SER A 76 4.23 13.34 -8.88
C SER A 76 3.13 14.36 -8.65
N PHE A 77 3.17 15.01 -7.50
CA PHE A 77 2.23 16.05 -7.10
C PHE A 77 2.97 17.33 -6.77
N ASP A 78 2.44 18.46 -7.23
CA ASP A 78 3.03 19.79 -7.05
C ASP A 78 2.78 20.36 -5.63
N SER A 79 1.92 19.71 -4.85
CA SER A 79 1.62 20.12 -3.48
C SER A 79 1.30 18.94 -2.56
N PHE A 80 1.58 19.13 -1.27
CA PHE A 80 1.21 18.19 -0.22
C PHE A 80 -0.31 17.95 -0.14
N ALA A 81 -1.11 18.99 -0.43
CA ALA A 81 -2.57 18.88 -0.45
C ALA A 81 -3.06 17.93 -1.56
N MET A 82 -2.49 18.04 -2.77
CA MET A 82 -2.81 17.12 -3.88
C MET A 82 -2.38 15.69 -3.59
N LEU A 83 -1.18 15.50 -3.02
CA LEU A 83 -0.72 14.17 -2.60
C LEU A 83 -1.68 13.54 -1.59
N LYS A 84 -2.08 14.29 -0.56
CA LYS A 84 -3.03 13.80 0.47
C LYS A 84 -4.39 13.43 -0.14
N SER A 85 -4.88 14.24 -1.08
CA SER A 85 -6.15 13.95 -1.77
C SER A 85 -6.05 12.69 -2.63
N ALA A 86 -4.92 12.47 -3.30
CA ALA A 86 -4.71 11.26 -4.09
C ALA A 86 -4.65 10.01 -3.20
N ILE A 87 -3.91 10.07 -2.08
CA ILE A 87 -3.85 8.96 -1.12
C ILE A 87 -5.25 8.62 -0.59
N LYS A 88 -6.06 9.64 -0.27
CA LYS A 88 -7.45 9.42 0.16
C LYS A 88 -8.27 8.73 -0.93
N SER A 89 -8.17 9.20 -2.18
CA SER A 89 -8.85 8.57 -3.32
C SER A 89 -8.40 7.12 -3.54
N ASP A 90 -7.11 6.83 -3.37
CA ASP A 90 -6.56 5.48 -3.51
C ASP A 90 -7.15 4.56 -2.43
N ILE A 91 -7.27 5.04 -1.18
CA ILE A 91 -7.90 4.31 -0.07
C ILE A 91 -9.37 4.02 -0.35
N ASP A 92 -10.14 5.04 -0.76
CA ASP A 92 -11.58 4.89 -1.04
C ASP A 92 -11.81 3.90 -2.20
N THR A 93 -10.93 3.95 -3.22
CA THR A 93 -10.93 3.01 -4.34
C THR A 93 -10.60 1.60 -3.89
N ALA A 94 -9.56 1.41 -3.07
CA ALA A 94 -9.17 0.10 -2.55
C ALA A 94 -10.27 -0.53 -1.69
N LYS A 95 -10.90 0.24 -0.79
CA LYS A 95 -12.04 -0.26 -0.01
C LYS A 95 -13.16 -0.79 -0.89
N SER A 96 -13.48 -0.05 -1.96
CA SER A 96 -14.51 -0.43 -2.93
C SER A 96 -14.13 -1.72 -3.69
N LEU A 97 -12.88 -1.81 -4.16
CA LEU A 97 -12.37 -2.97 -4.91
C LEU A 97 -12.26 -4.24 -4.04
N LEU A 98 -11.89 -4.08 -2.76
CA LEU A 98 -11.74 -5.17 -1.80
C LEU A 98 -13.06 -5.54 -1.10
N GLN A 99 -14.16 -4.86 -1.45
CA GLN A 99 -15.50 -5.06 -0.87
C GLN A 99 -15.52 -4.93 0.66
N LEU A 100 -14.70 -4.03 1.21
CA LEU A 100 -14.67 -3.76 2.64
C LEU A 100 -15.84 -2.85 3.00
N SER A 101 -16.69 -3.29 3.94
CA SER A 101 -17.77 -2.47 4.47
C SER A 101 -17.21 -1.27 5.25
N ASN A 102 -17.84 -0.09 5.09
CA ASN A 102 -17.56 1.10 5.89
C ASN A 102 -18.02 0.96 7.34
#